data_AF-A0A328XP55-F1
#
_entry.id   AF-A0A328XP55-F1
#
_cell.length_a   1.000
_cell.length_b   1.000
_cell.length_c   1.000
_cell.angle_alpha   90.00
_cell.angle_beta   90.00
_cell.angle_gamma   90.00
#
_symmetry.space_group_name_H-M   'P 1'
#
loop_
_entity.id
_entity.type
_entity.pdbx_description
1 polymer ?
#
loop_
_entity_poly.entity_id
_entity_poly.type
_entity_poly.pdbx_seq_one_letter_code
_entity_poly.pdbx_strand_id
1 'polypeptide(L)'
;MIGCFHTPTGGASRSRAYRDDASGGSAFRVSAFRVSAFRVSAFQAAWRPALLIVGLVMLGGCAHSPPAPSAEEYQASTDDAGSRAVANASDDSLYAALGGKPVIDAVVNDFLYRIAGDERIVDFFANTNIDHFAEAFATQLCDISDGPCDYAGPSMARAHQQMGITNAHFNAVVDHLRAALVDQDVPAGPRNRLLGRLARLHDAVMLRQP
;
A
#
# COMPACT_ATOMS: atom_id res chain seq x y z
N MET A 1 -64.75 -34.44 12.89
CA MET A 1 -64.44 -33.61 14.07
C MET A 1 -63.52 -32.50 13.61
N ILE A 2 -64.04 -31.25 13.57
CA ILE A 2 -63.50 -30.08 14.33
C ILE A 2 -62.08 -29.72 13.84
N GLY A 3 -61.82 -28.71 13.02
CA GLY A 3 -62.39 -27.36 12.96
C GLY A 3 -61.62 -26.42 13.92
N CYS A 4 -60.81 -25.50 13.36
CA CYS A 4 -60.26 -24.23 13.92
C CYS A 4 -59.09 -23.83 12.98
N PHE A 5 -59.26 -23.08 11.89
CA PHE A 5 -59.74 -21.70 11.74
C PHE A 5 -59.11 -20.72 12.74
N HIS A 6 -58.04 -20.04 12.29
CA HIS A 6 -57.62 -18.76 12.82
C HIS A 6 -57.08 -17.86 11.69
N THR A 7 -57.88 -16.84 11.36
CA THR A 7 -57.53 -15.56 10.74
C THR A 7 -58.59 -14.57 11.28
N PRO A 8 -58.52 -13.25 11.01
CA PRO A 8 -57.40 -12.32 11.04
C PRO A 8 -57.78 -11.01 11.79
N THR A 9 -56.81 -10.15 12.08
CA THR A 9 -56.99 -8.68 12.11
C THR A 9 -55.61 -8.09 11.78
N GLY A 10 -55.41 -7.17 10.84
CA GLY A 10 -56.21 -6.02 10.48
C GLY A 10 -55.30 -4.80 10.68
N GLY A 11 -54.45 -4.51 9.70
CA GLY A 11 -53.48 -3.41 9.74
C GLY A 11 -53.44 -2.68 8.40
N ALA A 12 -54.35 -1.71 8.26
CA ALA A 12 -54.53 -0.93 7.06
C ALA A 12 -53.41 0.11 6.86
N SER A 13 -53.20 0.42 5.58
CA SER A 13 -52.89 1.76 5.06
C SER A 13 -51.52 2.38 5.37
N ARG A 14 -50.68 2.49 4.34
CA ARG A 14 -50.60 3.70 3.51
C ARG A 14 -49.53 3.54 2.43
N SER A 15 -50.01 3.45 1.21
CA SER A 15 -49.31 3.84 -0.01
C SER A 15 -48.81 5.28 0.14
N ARG A 16 -47.52 5.42 0.47
CA ARG A 16 -46.85 6.71 0.42
C ARG A 16 -46.43 6.93 -1.03
N ALA A 17 -47.30 7.65 -1.73
CA ALA A 17 -47.05 8.21 -3.04
C ALA A 17 -45.68 8.89 -3.06
N TYR A 18 -44.89 8.47 -4.04
CA TYR A 18 -43.71 9.16 -4.56
C TYR A 18 -44.15 10.59 -4.89
N ARG A 19 -43.74 11.54 -4.07
CA ARG A 19 -43.90 12.97 -4.36
C ARG A 19 -42.63 13.40 -5.08
N ASP A 20 -42.81 13.65 -6.37
CA ASP A 20 -41.96 14.53 -7.15
C ASP A 20 -41.93 15.90 -6.49
N ASP A 21 -40.79 16.26 -5.87
CA ASP A 21 -40.45 17.65 -5.58
C ASP A 21 -39.34 18.06 -6.53
N ALA A 22 -39.78 18.58 -7.67
CA ALA A 22 -38.99 19.41 -8.54
C ALA A 22 -38.97 20.83 -7.95
N SER A 23 -37.93 21.16 -7.17
CA SER A 23 -37.63 22.54 -6.83
C SER A 23 -36.16 22.71 -6.43
N GLY A 24 -35.54 23.78 -6.93
CA GLY A 24 -34.26 24.27 -6.41
C GLY A 24 -33.06 24.02 -7.30
N GLY A 25 -33.10 24.55 -8.53
CA GLY A 25 -31.90 24.81 -9.31
C GLY A 25 -30.93 25.71 -8.53
N SER A 26 -30.02 25.08 -7.80
CA SER A 26 -28.79 25.70 -7.33
C SER A 26 -27.75 25.36 -8.38
N ALA A 27 -27.49 26.29 -9.28
CA ALA A 27 -26.32 26.26 -10.13
C ALA A 27 -25.07 26.27 -9.23
N PHE A 28 -24.67 25.10 -8.75
CA PHE A 28 -23.33 24.88 -8.26
C PHE A 28 -22.44 25.05 -9.49
N ARG A 29 -21.89 26.25 -9.60
CA ARG A 29 -20.75 26.54 -10.44
C ARG A 29 -19.70 25.49 -10.09
N VAL A 30 -19.58 24.47 -10.93
CA VAL A 30 -18.41 23.61 -11.00
C VAL A 30 -17.29 24.58 -11.35
N SER A 31 -16.63 25.08 -10.31
CA SER A 31 -15.37 25.77 -10.47
C SER A 31 -14.49 24.73 -11.13
N ALA A 32 -14.17 24.96 -12.40
CA ALA A 32 -13.12 24.25 -13.09
C ALA A 32 -11.87 24.42 -12.22
N PHE A 33 -11.63 23.46 -11.34
CA PHE A 33 -10.32 23.25 -10.78
C PHE A 33 -9.48 22.97 -12.01
N ARG A 34 -8.74 23.99 -12.43
CA ARG A 34 -7.63 23.84 -13.35
C ARG A 34 -6.79 22.73 -12.73
N VAL A 35 -6.85 21.56 -13.34
CA VAL A 35 -5.84 20.52 -13.18
C VAL A 35 -4.57 21.21 -13.62
N SER A 36 -3.84 21.77 -12.66
CA SER A 36 -2.47 22.18 -12.86
C SER A 36 -1.79 20.92 -13.35
N ALA A 37 -1.48 20.91 -14.64
CA ALA A 37 -0.60 19.94 -15.26
C ALA A 37 0.70 20.00 -14.47
N PHE A 38 0.84 19.10 -13.49
CA PHE A 38 2.14 18.80 -12.90
C PHE A 38 2.93 18.16 -14.03
N ARG A 39 3.76 18.99 -14.64
CA ARG A 39 4.66 18.60 -15.72
C ARG A 39 5.53 17.48 -15.18
N VAL A 40 5.44 16.33 -15.83
CA VAL A 40 6.45 15.28 -15.86
C VAL A 40 7.78 15.92 -16.24
N SER A 41 8.60 16.31 -15.24
CA SER A 41 9.97 16.83 -15.41
C SER A 41 10.66 16.97 -14.05
N ALA A 42 11.06 15.85 -13.45
CA ALA A 42 12.14 15.86 -12.45
C ALA A 42 12.83 14.48 -12.33
N PHE A 43 12.99 13.76 -13.45
CA PHE A 43 13.85 12.59 -13.53
C PHE A 43 15.15 12.97 -14.25
N GLN A 44 15.90 13.97 -13.74
CA GLN A 44 17.13 14.47 -14.36
C GLN A 44 17.92 15.41 -13.43
N ALA A 45 18.47 14.94 -12.30
CA ALA A 45 19.54 15.67 -11.59
C ALA A 45 20.29 14.84 -10.54
N ALA A 46 20.86 13.67 -10.87
CA ALA A 46 21.89 13.06 -10.01
C ALA A 46 22.82 12.05 -10.70
N TRP A 47 22.85 11.99 -12.04
CA TRP A 47 23.75 11.12 -12.78
C TRP A 47 24.80 11.98 -13.48
N ARG A 48 25.90 12.28 -12.78
CA ARG A 48 27.14 12.76 -13.43
C ARG A 48 28.15 11.61 -13.44
N PRO A 49 28.32 10.87 -14.55
CA PRO A 49 29.50 10.05 -14.75
C PRO A 49 30.62 10.86 -15.46
N ALA A 50 31.85 10.58 -15.04
CA ALA A 50 33.14 10.84 -15.69
C ALA A 50 33.72 12.27 -15.70
N LEU A 51 34.90 12.44 -15.10
CA LEU A 51 36.22 12.56 -15.76
C LEU A 51 37.29 12.81 -14.68
N LEU A 52 38.19 11.84 -14.43
CA LEU A 52 39.59 11.83 -14.88
C LEU A 52 40.43 13.02 -14.38
N ILE A 53 41.16 12.81 -13.27
CA ILE A 53 42.45 13.46 -13.04
C ILE A 53 43.49 12.35 -12.90
N VAL A 54 44.26 12.16 -13.98
CA VAL A 54 45.57 11.54 -13.94
C VAL A 54 46.53 12.58 -13.34
N GLY A 55 47.09 12.27 -12.18
CA GLY A 55 48.09 13.08 -11.50
C GLY A 55 49.15 12.19 -10.88
N LEU A 56 50.00 11.62 -11.73
CA LEU A 56 51.23 10.91 -11.36
C LEU A 56 52.29 11.94 -10.93
N VAL A 57 52.64 11.98 -9.64
CA VAL A 57 53.97 12.42 -9.17
C VAL A 57 54.44 11.47 -8.08
N MET A 58 55.65 10.96 -8.29
CA MET A 58 56.35 9.94 -7.52
C MET A 58 57.41 10.57 -6.59
N LEU A 59 57.71 9.84 -5.50
CA LEU A 59 58.97 9.73 -4.73
C LEU A 59 59.16 10.53 -3.41
N GLY A 60 59.45 9.76 -2.34
CA GLY A 60 60.16 10.13 -1.10
C GLY A 60 59.30 9.98 0.17
N GLY A 61 59.29 8.84 0.88
CA GLY A 61 60.25 8.48 1.96
C GLY A 61 59.94 9.29 3.25
N CYS A 62 59.52 8.75 4.40
CA CYS A 62 60.09 7.68 5.21
C CYS A 62 59.04 6.97 6.07
N ALA A 63 59.38 5.75 6.51
CA ALA A 63 58.62 4.91 7.43
C ALA A 63 58.31 5.59 8.77
N HIS A 64 57.04 5.52 9.20
CA HIS A 64 56.63 5.71 10.58
C HIS A 64 55.67 4.57 10.94
N SER A 65 56.21 3.53 11.58
CA SER A 65 55.41 2.43 12.11
C SER A 65 54.58 2.93 13.29
N PRO A 66 53.25 2.77 13.31
CA PRO A 66 52.48 2.95 14.54
C PRO A 66 52.76 1.79 15.50
N PRO A 67 52.83 2.04 16.83
CA PRO A 67 52.96 0.98 17.82
C PRO A 67 51.71 0.08 17.82
N ALA A 68 51.92 -1.21 18.10
CA ALA A 68 50.85 -2.16 18.36
C ALA A 68 50.01 -1.71 19.58
N PRO A 69 48.68 -1.89 19.58
CA PRO A 69 47.89 -1.69 20.79
C PRO A 69 48.25 -2.78 21.80
N SER A 70 48.74 -2.34 22.97
CA SER A 70 48.78 -3.17 24.17
C SER A 70 47.36 -3.54 24.59
N ALA A 71 47.22 -4.74 25.14
CA ALA A 71 45.99 -5.25 25.72
C ALA A 71 45.66 -4.45 26.99
N GLU A 72 44.94 -3.35 26.80
CA GLU A 72 44.46 -2.49 27.87
C GLU A 72 42.98 -2.17 27.57
N GLU A 73 42.13 -2.88 28.31
CA GLU A 73 40.83 -2.39 28.76
C GLU A 73 39.70 -2.20 27.71
N TYR A 74 39.08 -3.33 27.33
CA TYR A 74 37.69 -3.33 26.86
C TYR A 74 36.77 -3.03 28.05
N GLN A 75 36.57 -1.74 28.34
CA GLN A 75 35.53 -1.28 29.25
C GLN A 75 34.19 -1.34 28.53
N ALA A 76 33.46 -2.41 28.79
CA ALA A 76 32.02 -2.49 28.59
C ALA A 76 31.34 -1.49 29.55
N SER A 77 31.00 -0.30 29.06
CA SER A 77 30.15 0.64 29.77
C SER A 77 28.69 0.34 29.40
N THR A 78 28.06 -0.55 30.17
CA THR A 78 26.62 -0.71 30.21
C THR A 78 26.04 0.34 31.17
N ASP A 79 25.80 1.54 30.67
CA ASP A 79 24.99 2.56 31.35
C ASP A 79 23.95 3.12 30.39
N ASP A 80 22.80 2.45 30.31
CA ASP A 80 21.50 3.12 30.18
C ASP A 80 20.41 2.24 30.82
N ALA A 81 20.44 2.23 32.15
CA ALA A 81 19.24 1.96 32.92
C ALA A 81 18.39 3.24 32.95
N GLY A 82 17.50 3.38 31.99
CA GLY A 82 16.28 4.18 32.13
C GLY A 82 16.18 5.41 31.23
N SER A 83 15.82 5.21 29.97
CA SER A 83 14.55 5.71 29.41
C SER A 83 14.41 5.38 27.93
N ARG A 84 13.83 4.21 27.63
CA ARG A 84 13.06 3.94 26.39
C ARG A 84 12.30 2.59 26.41
N ALA A 85 12.11 1.97 27.57
CA ALA A 85 11.25 0.80 27.70
C ALA A 85 9.75 1.19 27.80
N VAL A 86 9.33 2.00 26.81
CA VAL A 86 8.01 1.88 26.18
C VAL A 86 8.27 1.89 24.66
N ALA A 87 9.29 1.14 24.22
CA ALA A 87 9.35 0.68 22.84
C ALA A 87 8.12 -0.22 22.68
N ASN A 88 7.14 0.30 21.96
CA ASN A 88 5.90 -0.40 21.73
C ASN A 88 6.25 -1.73 21.08
N ALA A 89 5.52 -2.80 21.43
CA ALA A 89 5.60 -4.08 20.74
C ALA A 89 5.26 -4.00 19.22
N SER A 90 5.04 -2.79 18.68
CA SER A 90 4.86 -2.45 17.28
C SER A 90 6.13 -1.97 16.56
N ASP A 91 7.20 -1.60 17.26
CA ASP A 91 8.38 -0.96 16.63
C ASP A 91 9.19 -1.96 15.77
N ASP A 92 9.01 -3.26 15.99
CA ASP A 92 9.62 -4.35 15.19
C ASP A 92 8.67 -4.95 14.13
N SER A 93 7.44 -4.42 14.01
CA SER A 93 6.47 -4.93 13.03
C SER A 93 6.92 -4.64 11.59
N LEU A 94 6.51 -5.48 10.64
CA LEU A 94 6.75 -5.18 9.23
C LEU A 94 6.04 -3.87 8.84
N TYR A 95 4.86 -3.60 9.40
CA TYR A 95 4.10 -2.37 9.24
C TYR A 95 4.92 -1.12 9.61
N ALA A 96 5.56 -1.12 10.78
CA ALA A 96 6.46 -0.04 11.20
C ALA A 96 7.66 0.09 10.25
N ALA A 97 8.26 -1.03 9.85
CA ALA A 97 9.38 -1.05 8.90
C ALA A 97 9.01 -0.59 7.47
N LEU A 98 7.73 -0.63 7.12
CA LEU A 98 7.20 -0.07 5.87
C LEU A 98 6.94 1.45 5.96
N GLY A 99 6.96 2.03 7.16
CA GLY A 99 6.60 3.44 7.41
C GLY A 99 5.15 3.65 7.85
N GLY A 100 4.44 2.59 8.21
CA GLY A 100 3.09 2.63 8.76
C GLY A 100 2.04 3.19 7.81
N LYS A 101 0.91 3.64 8.37
CA LYS A 101 -0.25 4.12 7.63
C LYS A 101 0.08 5.19 6.59
N PRO A 102 0.89 6.24 6.89
CA PRO A 102 1.17 7.28 5.90
C PRO A 102 1.82 6.73 4.62
N VAL A 103 2.78 5.81 4.76
CA VAL A 103 3.44 5.20 3.60
C VAL A 103 2.52 4.20 2.90
N ILE A 104 1.75 3.40 3.65
CA ILE A 104 0.77 2.48 3.05
C ILE A 104 -0.27 3.23 2.22
N ASP A 105 -0.86 4.30 2.75
CA ASP A 105 -1.84 5.11 2.02
C ASP A 105 -1.23 5.69 0.74
N ALA A 106 0.02 6.19 0.81
CA ALA A 106 0.73 6.74 -0.33
C ALA A 106 1.04 5.67 -1.40
N VAL A 107 1.46 4.47 -0.98
CA VAL A 107 1.69 3.32 -1.86
C VAL A 107 0.39 2.91 -2.57
N VAL A 108 -0.72 2.83 -1.85
CA VAL A 108 -2.02 2.46 -2.44
C VAL A 108 -2.49 3.50 -3.45
N ASN A 109 -2.31 4.78 -3.15
CA ASN A 109 -2.65 5.86 -4.06
C ASN A 109 -1.80 5.81 -5.35
N ASP A 110 -0.48 5.66 -5.24
CA ASP A 110 0.40 5.51 -6.41
C ASP A 110 0.07 4.25 -7.24
N PHE A 111 -0.20 3.13 -6.55
CA PHE A 111 -0.63 1.88 -7.16
C PHE A 111 -1.91 2.05 -7.99
N LEU A 112 -2.89 2.80 -7.49
CA LEU A 112 -4.14 3.08 -8.22
C LEU A 112 -3.91 3.92 -9.47
N TYR A 113 -3.03 4.93 -9.42
CA TYR A 113 -2.67 5.70 -10.61
C TYR A 113 -2.02 4.83 -11.69
N ARG A 114 -1.19 3.86 -11.28
CA ARG A 114 -0.57 2.91 -12.21
C ARG A 114 -1.58 1.97 -12.86
N ILE A 115 -2.51 1.43 -12.08
CA ILE A 115 -3.61 0.61 -12.60
C ILE A 115 -4.43 1.39 -13.63
N ALA A 116 -4.76 2.65 -13.32
CA ALA A 116 -5.55 3.51 -14.21
C ALA A 116 -4.86 3.75 -15.56
N GLY A 117 -3.53 3.64 -15.62
CA GLY A 117 -2.73 3.79 -16.85
C GLY A 117 -2.42 2.49 -17.59
N ASP A 118 -2.86 1.31 -17.10
CA ASP A 118 -2.52 0.02 -17.70
C ASP A 118 -3.73 -0.65 -18.36
N GLU A 119 -3.78 -0.56 -19.70
CA GLU A 119 -4.84 -1.13 -20.54
C GLU A 119 -5.02 -2.64 -20.35
N ARG A 120 -4.03 -3.36 -19.82
CA ARG A 120 -4.13 -4.81 -19.58
C ARG A 120 -5.04 -5.14 -18.40
N ILE A 121 -5.23 -4.21 -17.47
CA ILE A 121 -5.88 -4.47 -16.18
C ILE A 121 -6.92 -3.42 -15.76
N VAL A 122 -6.93 -2.23 -16.36
CA VAL A 122 -7.84 -1.13 -15.96
C VAL A 122 -9.32 -1.53 -16.06
N ASP A 123 -9.69 -2.35 -17.04
CA ASP A 123 -11.07 -2.78 -17.25
C ASP A 123 -11.65 -3.62 -16.09
N PHE A 124 -10.80 -4.29 -15.31
CA PHE A 124 -11.23 -5.00 -14.10
C PHE A 124 -11.76 -4.05 -13.02
N PHE A 125 -11.41 -2.77 -13.10
CA PHE A 125 -11.77 -1.74 -12.12
C PHE A 125 -12.89 -0.81 -12.60
N ALA A 126 -13.42 -0.99 -13.82
CA ALA A 126 -14.38 -0.06 -14.44
C ALA A 126 -15.68 0.13 -13.63
N ASN A 127 -16.09 -0.88 -12.84
CA ASN A 127 -17.29 -0.83 -12.00
C ASN A 127 -16.97 -0.83 -10.49
N THR A 128 -15.72 -0.57 -10.13
CA THR A 128 -15.25 -0.59 -8.74
C THR A 128 -15.45 0.77 -8.10
N ASN A 129 -15.97 0.82 -6.88
CA ASN A 129 -15.83 2.01 -6.04
C ASN A 129 -14.37 2.14 -5.63
N ILE A 130 -13.65 3.06 -6.27
CA ILE A 130 -12.20 3.22 -6.11
C ILE A 130 -11.83 3.65 -4.69
N ASP A 131 -12.62 4.51 -4.04
CA ASP A 131 -12.36 4.94 -2.66
C ASP A 131 -12.46 3.76 -1.69
N HIS A 132 -13.52 2.94 -1.85
CA HIS A 132 -13.68 1.73 -1.04
C HIS A 132 -12.58 0.71 -1.32
N PHE A 133 -12.15 0.55 -2.57
CA PHE A 133 -11.03 -0.31 -2.90
C PHE A 133 -9.73 0.18 -2.26
N ALA A 134 -9.45 1.49 -2.31
CA ALA A 134 -8.26 2.07 -1.70
C ALA A 134 -8.21 1.80 -0.20
N GLU A 135 -9.33 2.03 0.51
CA GLU A 135 -9.44 1.76 1.94
C GLU A 135 -9.27 0.27 2.28
N ALA A 136 -9.94 -0.60 1.52
CA ALA A 136 -9.85 -2.05 1.73
C ALA A 136 -8.44 -2.58 1.47
N PHE A 137 -7.78 -2.11 0.41
CA PHE A 137 -6.42 -2.55 0.08
C PHE A 137 -5.38 -1.98 1.05
N ALA A 138 -5.52 -0.72 1.49
CA ALA A 138 -4.68 -0.16 2.55
C ALA A 138 -4.82 -0.95 3.86
N THR A 139 -6.06 -1.33 4.21
CA THR A 139 -6.33 -2.18 5.39
C THR A 139 -5.71 -3.57 5.24
N GLN A 140 -5.82 -4.19 4.07
CA GLN A 140 -5.19 -5.48 3.77
C GLN A 140 -3.65 -5.41 3.88
N LEU A 141 -3.02 -4.34 3.41
CA LEU A 141 -1.57 -4.14 3.53
C LEU A 141 -1.17 -3.87 4.99
N CYS A 142 -1.97 -3.12 5.74
CA CYS A 142 -1.75 -2.88 7.17
C CYS A 142 -1.80 -4.20 7.95
N ASP A 143 -2.87 -4.97 7.81
CA ASP A 143 -3.08 -6.24 8.51
C ASP A 143 -2.00 -7.27 8.13
N ILE A 144 -1.75 -7.50 6.83
CA ILE A 144 -0.76 -8.48 6.39
C ILE A 144 0.67 -8.13 6.81
N SER A 145 0.94 -6.87 7.18
CA SER A 145 2.25 -6.42 7.66
C SER A 145 2.35 -6.39 9.20
N ASP A 146 1.42 -7.05 9.91
CA ASP A 146 1.33 -7.05 11.37
C ASP A 146 1.08 -5.65 11.96
N GLY A 147 0.35 -4.81 11.22
CA GLY A 147 -0.13 -3.51 11.68
C GLY A 147 -1.35 -3.64 12.60
N PRO A 148 -1.83 -2.53 13.18
CA PRO A 148 -2.94 -2.53 14.13
C PRO A 148 -4.33 -2.69 13.47
N CYS A 149 -4.38 -3.02 12.18
CA CYS A 149 -5.62 -3.13 11.41
C CYS A 149 -6.07 -4.58 11.31
N ASP A 150 -7.37 -4.79 11.17
CA ASP A 150 -7.97 -6.10 10.89
C ASP A 150 -8.71 -6.04 9.56
N TYR A 151 -8.30 -6.85 8.58
CA TYR A 151 -8.99 -6.91 7.29
C TYR A 151 -10.26 -7.77 7.40
N ALA A 152 -11.41 -7.09 7.52
CA ALA A 152 -12.73 -7.73 7.59
C ALA A 152 -13.44 -7.82 6.22
N GLY A 153 -12.72 -7.62 5.11
CA GLY A 153 -13.28 -7.69 3.77
C GLY A 153 -13.53 -9.12 3.28
N PRO A 154 -14.04 -9.30 2.05
CA PRO A 154 -14.18 -10.63 1.46
C PRO A 154 -12.83 -11.36 1.39
N SER A 155 -12.86 -12.69 1.50
CA SER A 155 -11.67 -13.50 1.24
C SER A 155 -11.14 -13.26 -0.17
N MET A 156 -9.83 -13.43 -0.38
CA MET A 156 -9.21 -13.20 -1.69
C MET A 156 -9.87 -14.00 -2.82
N ALA A 157 -10.28 -15.25 -2.54
CA ALA A 157 -11.02 -16.08 -3.50
C ALA A 157 -12.38 -15.49 -3.86
N ARG A 158 -13.14 -14.99 -2.88
CA ARG A 158 -14.44 -14.38 -3.11
C ARG A 158 -14.32 -13.02 -3.80
N ALA A 159 -13.32 -12.23 -3.42
CA ALA A 159 -13.09 -10.90 -4.00
C ALA A 159 -12.72 -10.98 -5.50
N HIS A 160 -12.03 -12.04 -5.92
CA HIS A 160 -11.52 -12.20 -7.28
C HIS A 160 -12.25 -13.28 -8.09
N GLN A 161 -13.35 -13.82 -7.57
CA GLN A 161 -14.12 -14.87 -8.21
C GLN A 161 -14.64 -14.44 -9.59
N GLN A 162 -14.62 -15.36 -10.55
CA GLN A 162 -15.23 -15.19 -11.87
C GLN A 162 -14.70 -14.02 -12.71
N MET A 163 -13.59 -13.39 -12.31
CA MET A 163 -12.98 -12.29 -13.07
C MET A 163 -12.20 -12.77 -14.31
N GLY A 164 -11.82 -14.06 -14.37
CA GLY A 164 -11.00 -14.56 -15.48
C GLY A 164 -9.55 -14.03 -15.45
N ILE A 165 -9.02 -13.76 -14.25
CA ILE A 165 -7.64 -13.31 -14.05
C ILE A 165 -6.67 -14.33 -14.64
N THR A 166 -5.69 -13.83 -15.39
CA THR A 166 -4.60 -14.61 -15.97
C THR A 166 -3.30 -14.27 -15.25
N ASN A 167 -2.26 -15.09 -15.42
CA ASN A 167 -0.92 -14.78 -14.90
C ASN A 167 -0.42 -13.42 -15.42
N ALA A 168 -0.77 -13.02 -16.64
CA ALA A 168 -0.38 -11.73 -17.19
C ALA A 168 -1.02 -10.57 -16.41
N HIS A 169 -2.31 -10.68 -16.06
CA HIS A 169 -3.00 -9.67 -15.25
C HIS A 169 -2.45 -9.61 -13.82
N PHE A 170 -2.24 -10.77 -13.20
CA PHE A 170 -1.69 -10.85 -11.84
C PHE A 170 -0.29 -10.24 -11.78
N ASN A 171 0.59 -10.61 -12.73
CA ASN A 171 1.95 -10.08 -12.77
C ASN A 171 1.96 -8.56 -13.01
N ALA A 172 1.06 -8.04 -13.86
CA ALA A 172 0.92 -6.60 -14.05
C ALA A 172 0.60 -5.87 -12.73
N VAL A 173 -0.35 -6.41 -11.94
CA VAL A 173 -0.70 -5.87 -10.63
C VAL A 173 0.49 -5.92 -9.65
N VAL A 174 1.21 -7.04 -9.59
CA VAL A 174 2.39 -7.19 -8.73
C VAL A 174 3.51 -6.22 -9.12
N ASP A 175 3.75 -6.05 -10.42
CA ASP A 175 4.75 -5.11 -10.93
C ASP A 175 4.41 -3.67 -10.55
N HIS A 176 3.14 -3.27 -10.64
CA HIS A 176 2.68 -1.94 -10.23
C HIS A 176 2.78 -1.73 -8.72
N LEU A 177 2.41 -2.72 -7.90
CA LEU A 177 2.57 -2.62 -6.45
C LEU A 177 4.04 -2.50 -6.07
N ARG A 178 4.92 -3.29 -6.69
CA ARG A 178 6.37 -3.19 -6.47
C ARG A 178 6.89 -1.81 -6.84
N ALA A 179 6.46 -1.27 -7.99
CA ALA A 179 6.88 0.05 -8.44
C ALA A 179 6.41 1.15 -7.47
N ALA A 180 5.18 1.08 -6.97
CA ALA A 180 4.67 2.00 -5.97
C ALA A 180 5.47 1.94 -4.66
N LEU A 181 5.83 0.74 -4.19
CA LEU A 181 6.69 0.59 -3.02
C LEU A 181 8.09 1.19 -3.24
N VAL A 182 8.65 1.08 -4.46
CA VAL A 182 9.93 1.71 -4.78
C VAL A 182 9.83 3.23 -4.79
N ASP A 183 8.79 3.78 -5.42
CA ASP A 183 8.61 5.23 -5.57
C ASP A 183 8.21 5.93 -4.27
N GLN A 184 7.72 5.19 -3.28
CA GLN A 184 7.53 5.66 -1.90
C GLN A 184 8.75 5.39 -0.99
N ASP A 185 9.93 5.14 -1.58
CA ASP A 185 11.20 4.93 -0.89
C ASP A 185 11.18 3.78 0.16
N VAL A 186 10.29 2.79 0.00
CA VAL A 186 10.22 1.65 0.92
C VAL A 186 11.49 0.81 0.75
N PRO A 187 12.28 0.57 1.83
CA PRO A 187 13.52 -0.17 1.71
C PRO A 187 13.32 -1.60 1.19
N ALA A 188 14.33 -2.13 0.49
CA ALA A 188 14.22 -3.41 -0.20
C ALA A 188 13.85 -4.58 0.73
N GLY A 189 14.37 -4.60 1.95
CA GLY A 189 14.08 -5.64 2.95
C GLY A 189 12.58 -5.72 3.30
N PRO A 190 11.99 -4.68 3.93
CA PRO A 190 10.57 -4.59 4.20
C PRO A 190 9.68 -4.79 2.96
N ARG A 191 10.03 -4.17 1.83
CA ARG A 191 9.31 -4.35 0.56
C ARG A 191 9.24 -5.82 0.13
N ASN A 192 10.37 -6.53 0.11
CA ASN A 192 10.41 -7.94 -0.30
C ASN A 192 9.67 -8.84 0.70
N ARG A 193 9.72 -8.53 2.00
CA ARG A 193 8.94 -9.24 3.02
C ARG A 193 7.44 -9.06 2.77
N LEU A 194 6.97 -7.84 2.49
CA LEU A 194 5.56 -7.57 2.19
C LEU A 194 5.10 -8.33 0.94
N LEU A 195 5.85 -8.22 -0.16
CA LEU A 195 5.55 -8.93 -1.41
C LEU A 195 5.55 -10.45 -1.21
N GLY A 196 6.48 -10.99 -0.41
CA GLY A 196 6.50 -12.42 -0.06
C GLY A 196 5.29 -12.86 0.78
N ARG A 197 4.72 -11.98 1.61
CA ARG A 197 3.47 -12.28 2.32
C ARG A 197 2.27 -12.28 1.40
N LEU A 198 2.17 -11.27 0.53
CA LEU A 198 1.11 -11.18 -0.49
C LEU A 198 1.16 -12.34 -1.48
N ALA A 199 2.34 -12.83 -1.84
CA ALA A 199 2.50 -13.97 -2.74
C ALA A 199 1.79 -15.25 -2.24
N ARG A 200 1.59 -15.41 -0.92
CA ARG A 200 0.81 -16.54 -0.37
C ARG A 200 -0.68 -16.46 -0.68
N LEU A 201 -1.18 -15.29 -1.08
CA LEU A 201 -2.56 -15.08 -1.50
C LEU A 201 -2.77 -15.41 -2.99
N HIS A 202 -1.68 -15.69 -3.73
CA HIS A 202 -1.71 -15.96 -5.17
C HIS A 202 -2.78 -16.98 -5.54
N ASP A 203 -2.73 -18.17 -4.94
CA ASP A 203 -3.64 -19.25 -5.32
C ASP A 203 -5.10 -18.83 -5.09
N ALA A 204 -5.37 -18.13 -3.99
CA ALA A 204 -6.71 -17.63 -3.71
C ALA A 204 -7.18 -16.60 -4.75
N VAL A 205 -6.31 -15.70 -5.24
CA VAL A 205 -6.64 -14.74 -6.30
C VAL A 205 -6.85 -15.42 -7.65
N MET A 206 -6.06 -16.46 -7.93
CA MET A 206 -6.08 -17.20 -9.19
C MET A 206 -7.15 -18.30 -9.24
N LEU A 207 -7.86 -18.55 -8.13
CA LEU A 207 -8.93 -19.55 -8.07
C LEU A 207 -10.05 -19.20 -9.05
N ARG A 208 -10.19 -20.04 -10.08
CA ARG A 208 -11.38 -20.07 -10.92
C ARG A 208 -12.40 -20.99 -10.27
N GLN A 209 -13.43 -20.41 -9.64
CA GLN A 209 -14.53 -21.22 -9.13
C GLN A 209 -15.30 -21.84 -10.32
N PRO A 210 -15.65 -23.14 -10.25
CA PRO A 210 -16.36 -23.85 -11.31
C PRO A 210 -17.77 -23.29 -11.58
#